data_AF-A0A812Z9L8-F1
#
_entry.id   AF-A0A812Z9L8-F1
#
_cell.length_a   1.000
_cell.length_b   1.000
_cell.length_c   1.000
_cell.angle_alpha   90.00
_cell.angle_beta   90.00
_cell.angle_gamma   90.00
#
_symmetry.space_group_name_H-M   'P 1'
#
loop_
_entity.id
_entity.type
_entity.pdbx_description
1 polymer ?
#
loop_
_entity_poly.entity_id
_entity_poly.type
_entity_poly.pdbx_seq_one_letter_code
_entity_poly.pdbx_strand_id
1 'polypeptide(L)'
;MCGSVGPWLPWLLLFAGPSAHLADEALLEPPQIGAVPRELLGNFGAVVDGLADLLGLDEELRGNLLGLRNEEAEACAVLLLLADQALASPNYAAIGKGGHNPTSRLAYRERADLVFLHPVSTERQAAGRSALAADAEALARGKPAEVLLTAALGREVGASPEEVARWKPTLSSLRRLVESELLMPLRALHECDIPAGGPPGETWALVEEVSRQMVEGNLRQWKFQQGSLQLQHLNEDQLRGWFELGLLEHRREGPAGALSYLTREEDDLELAWATKIGGPSHGFDHEGRCLLPLLCNARHRVVLVEDRHLWPHNAAGRCHLRLLHRLGPPRQPVLHLEPLMAEFRAEALPLLEFQLAVLQHAMLKAESLALPLLLGESFDPSDPAWLPEVKGQPFLKPTLEILVLAPSSGIYEASDSLTRKHDWVQLDEEVTEPLQRWLFEPSSFQKL
;
A
#
# COMPACT_ATOMS: atom_id res chain seq x y z
N MET A 1 17.04 4.41 58.39
CA MET A 1 16.99 5.70 57.66
C MET A 1 17.13 5.37 56.18
N CYS A 2 16.16 4.70 55.55
CA CYS A 2 14.92 5.24 54.99
C CYS A 2 15.17 6.31 53.91
N GLY A 3 15.54 5.85 52.71
CA GLY A 3 15.37 6.59 51.46
C GLY A 3 14.37 5.82 50.60
N SER A 4 13.17 6.39 50.45
CA SER A 4 12.05 5.85 49.69
C SER A 4 12.26 6.08 48.19
N VAL A 5 12.27 4.99 47.42
CA VAL A 5 12.16 5.02 45.96
C VAL A 5 10.67 4.92 45.62
N GLY A 6 10.11 5.99 45.07
CA GLY A 6 8.74 6.04 44.55
C GLY A 6 8.65 5.59 43.08
N PRO A 7 7.46 5.24 42.58
CA PRO A 7 7.27 4.27 41.51
C PRO A 7 7.02 4.93 40.14
N TRP A 8 7.84 4.60 39.15
CA TRP A 8 7.59 4.91 37.73
C TRP A 8 7.99 3.71 36.87
N LEU A 9 7.10 2.72 36.84
CA LEU A 9 7.01 1.64 35.84
C LEU A 9 5.66 0.94 36.11
N PRO A 10 4.63 1.22 35.29
CA PRO A 10 4.15 0.15 34.42
C PRO A 10 3.43 0.66 33.14
N TRP A 11 4.04 0.49 31.97
CA TRP A 11 3.31 0.50 30.66
C TRP A 11 3.85 -0.55 29.68
N LEU A 12 4.52 -1.60 30.17
CA LEU A 12 5.13 -2.64 29.32
C LEU A 12 4.55 -4.05 29.53
N LEU A 13 3.40 -4.21 30.21
CA LEU A 13 2.83 -5.53 30.51
C LEU A 13 1.30 -5.63 30.35
N LEU A 14 0.70 -4.94 29.37
CA LEU A 14 -0.74 -5.05 29.08
C LEU A 14 -1.10 -5.57 27.67
N PHE A 15 -0.15 -6.15 26.92
CA PHE A 15 -0.45 -6.87 25.67
C PHE A 15 -0.17 -8.38 25.74
N ALA A 16 -0.07 -8.96 26.94
CA ALA A 16 -0.08 -10.41 27.12
C ALA A 16 -1.50 -10.88 27.48
N GLY A 17 -2.41 -10.88 26.49
CA GLY A 17 -3.63 -11.67 26.51
C GLY A 17 -3.34 -13.12 26.06
N PRO A 18 -4.15 -14.11 26.47
CA PRO A 18 -3.71 -15.50 26.54
C PRO A 18 -3.84 -16.20 25.18
N SER A 19 -2.77 -16.22 24.40
CA SER A 19 -2.60 -17.17 23.28
C SER A 19 -1.81 -18.39 23.75
N ALA A 20 -2.34 -19.08 24.76
CA ALA A 20 -1.89 -20.39 25.16
C ALA A 20 -2.82 -21.42 24.51
N HIS A 21 -2.60 -21.76 23.23
CA HIS A 21 -3.07 -23.02 22.62
C HIS A 21 -2.50 -23.25 21.20
N LEU A 22 -1.21 -22.98 20.95
CA LEU A 22 -0.50 -23.52 19.79
C LEU A 22 0.98 -23.74 20.16
N ALA A 23 1.22 -24.67 21.08
CA ALA A 23 2.56 -25.14 21.41
C ALA A 23 2.51 -26.66 21.39
N ASP A 24 2.43 -27.24 20.18
CA ASP A 24 2.86 -28.62 19.85
C ASP A 24 2.54 -28.97 18.37
N GLU A 25 2.72 -28.03 17.44
CA GLU A 25 2.77 -28.40 16.02
C GLU A 25 4.23 -28.35 15.57
N ALA A 26 4.73 -29.50 15.13
CA ALA A 26 6.05 -29.65 14.55
C ALA A 26 6.31 -28.49 13.58
N LEU A 27 7.40 -27.77 13.81
CA LEU A 27 7.93 -26.73 12.93
C LEU A 27 8.19 -27.33 11.54
N LEU A 28 7.13 -27.36 10.71
CA LEU A 28 7.24 -27.49 9.28
C LEU A 28 7.86 -26.17 8.82
N GLU A 29 9.12 -26.21 8.41
CA GLU A 29 9.71 -25.08 7.70
C GLU A 29 8.81 -24.77 6.50
N PRO A 30 8.39 -23.50 6.32
CA PRO A 30 7.53 -23.14 5.21
C PRO A 30 8.25 -23.52 3.90
N PRO A 31 7.55 -24.13 2.93
CA PRO A 31 8.17 -24.45 1.65
C PRO A 31 8.66 -23.16 1.01
N GLN A 32 9.96 -23.11 0.67
CA GLN A 32 10.57 -22.03 -0.09
C GLN A 32 10.11 -22.07 -1.55
N ILE A 33 8.82 -21.85 -1.79
CA ILE A 33 8.34 -21.47 -3.12
C ILE A 33 8.45 -19.95 -3.13
N GLY A 34 9.61 -19.44 -3.55
CA GLY A 34 9.77 -18.01 -3.80
C GLY A 34 8.77 -17.53 -4.85
N ALA A 35 8.39 -16.25 -4.78
CA ALA A 35 7.57 -15.62 -5.80
C ALA A 35 8.15 -15.84 -7.21
N VAL A 36 7.29 -15.99 -8.21
CA VAL A 36 7.70 -16.19 -9.61
C VAL A 36 8.60 -15.03 -10.06
N PRO A 37 9.85 -15.29 -10.50
CA PRO A 37 10.74 -14.24 -10.99
C PRO A 37 10.14 -13.53 -12.21
N ARG A 38 10.12 -12.19 -12.20
CA ARG A 38 9.51 -11.39 -13.28
C ARG A 38 10.24 -11.56 -14.61
N GLU A 39 11.51 -11.95 -14.57
CA GLU A 39 12.33 -12.25 -15.73
C GLU A 39 11.76 -13.40 -16.57
N LEU A 40 10.99 -14.31 -15.96
CA LEU A 40 10.33 -15.41 -16.66
C LEU A 40 9.25 -14.91 -17.62
N LEU A 41 8.60 -13.77 -17.34
CA LEU A 41 7.50 -13.24 -18.14
C LEU A 41 7.94 -12.82 -19.56
N GLY A 42 9.25 -12.61 -19.78
CA GLY A 42 9.81 -12.33 -21.10
C GLY A 42 9.99 -13.55 -22.00
N ASN A 43 9.82 -14.77 -21.46
CA ASN A 43 10.00 -16.03 -22.19
C ASN A 43 8.76 -16.91 -22.04
N PHE A 44 7.95 -17.00 -23.09
CA PHE A 44 6.70 -17.76 -23.08
C PHE A 44 6.88 -19.24 -22.72
N GLY A 45 7.96 -19.88 -23.18
CA GLY A 45 8.24 -21.27 -22.80
C GLY A 45 8.45 -21.41 -21.29
N ALA A 46 9.22 -20.49 -20.71
CA ALA A 46 9.45 -20.45 -19.26
C ALA A 46 8.17 -20.14 -18.46
N VAL A 47 7.26 -19.33 -19.01
CA VAL A 47 5.93 -19.09 -18.41
C VAL A 47 5.12 -20.37 -18.34
N VAL A 48 5.03 -21.11 -19.44
CA VAL A 48 4.27 -22.38 -19.49
C VAL A 48 4.90 -23.44 -18.58
N ASP A 49 6.22 -23.50 -18.52
CA ASP A 49 6.93 -24.41 -17.61
C ASP A 49 6.66 -24.08 -16.15
N GLY A 50 6.78 -22.80 -15.76
CA GLY A 50 6.46 -22.37 -14.40
C GLY A 50 4.99 -22.61 -14.03
N LEU A 51 4.08 -22.47 -14.99
CA LEU A 51 2.66 -22.75 -14.78
C LEU A 51 2.41 -24.26 -14.59
N ALA A 52 3.07 -25.09 -15.40
CA ALA A 52 2.99 -26.55 -15.29
C ALA A 52 3.51 -27.03 -13.92
N ASP A 53 4.64 -26.49 -13.48
CA ASP A 53 5.24 -26.81 -12.18
C ASP A 53 4.34 -26.36 -11.00
N LEU A 54 3.81 -25.13 -11.07
CA LEU A 54 2.96 -24.58 -10.01
C LEU A 54 1.59 -25.25 -9.91
N LEU A 55 1.00 -25.67 -11.03
CA LEU A 55 -0.34 -26.27 -11.03
C LEU A 55 -0.32 -27.80 -11.08
N GLY A 56 0.84 -28.41 -11.33
CA GLY A 56 0.97 -29.86 -11.50
C GLY A 56 0.32 -30.35 -12.80
N LEU A 57 0.52 -29.61 -13.89
CA LEU A 57 -0.06 -29.95 -15.20
C LEU A 57 0.74 -31.10 -15.85
N ASP A 58 0.05 -31.98 -16.57
CA ASP A 58 0.71 -33.05 -17.33
C ASP A 58 1.40 -32.52 -18.60
N GLU A 59 2.27 -33.35 -19.18
CA GLU A 59 3.04 -33.01 -20.38
C GLU A 59 2.16 -32.76 -21.62
N GLU A 60 0.99 -33.39 -21.71
CA GLU A 60 0.07 -33.18 -22.83
C GLU A 60 -0.52 -31.77 -22.76
N LEU A 61 -1.03 -31.38 -21.59
CA LEU A 61 -1.58 -30.05 -21.35
C LEU A 61 -0.50 -28.98 -21.49
N ARG A 62 0.71 -29.22 -20.95
CA ARG A 62 1.87 -28.33 -21.16
C ARG A 62 2.16 -28.13 -22.65
N GLY A 63 2.16 -29.21 -23.44
CA GLY A 63 2.35 -29.16 -24.89
C GLY A 63 1.26 -28.35 -25.60
N ASN A 64 0.00 -28.51 -25.19
CA ASN A 64 -1.12 -27.74 -25.73
C ASN A 64 -0.99 -26.24 -25.41
N LEU A 65 -0.58 -25.89 -24.20
CA LEU A 65 -0.34 -24.49 -23.79
C LEU A 65 0.81 -23.85 -24.58
N LEU A 66 1.90 -24.57 -24.86
CA LEU A 66 2.99 -24.09 -25.73
C LEU A 66 2.52 -23.83 -27.17
N GLY A 67 1.41 -24.43 -27.58
CA GLY A 67 0.75 -24.20 -28.87
C GLY A 67 0.03 -22.86 -28.98
N LEU A 68 -0.33 -22.23 -27.85
CA LEU A 68 -1.09 -20.98 -27.81
C LEU A 68 -0.30 -19.79 -28.36
N ARG A 69 -1.00 -18.75 -28.82
CA ARG A 69 -0.40 -17.58 -29.47
C ARG A 69 -1.08 -16.28 -29.03
N ASN A 70 -0.40 -15.15 -29.22
CA ASN A 70 -0.94 -13.79 -29.00
C ASN A 70 -1.56 -13.63 -27.60
N GLU A 71 -2.82 -13.20 -27.52
CA GLU A 71 -3.57 -12.95 -26.28
C GLU A 71 -3.67 -14.19 -25.38
N GLU A 72 -3.75 -15.39 -25.94
CA GLU A 72 -3.79 -16.63 -25.17
C GLU A 72 -2.43 -16.93 -24.51
N ALA A 73 -1.33 -16.56 -25.17
CA ALA A 73 0.00 -16.67 -24.60
C ALA A 73 0.21 -15.66 -23.46
N GLU A 74 -0.33 -14.44 -23.60
CA GLU A 74 -0.34 -13.45 -22.52
C GLU A 74 -1.23 -13.90 -21.36
N ALA A 75 -2.36 -14.57 -21.63
CA ALA A 75 -3.22 -15.13 -20.61
C ALA A 75 -2.49 -16.17 -19.73
N CYS A 76 -1.58 -16.97 -20.29
CA CYS A 76 -0.73 -17.85 -19.49
C CYS A 76 0.16 -17.09 -18.51
N ALA A 77 0.67 -15.92 -18.87
CA ALA A 77 1.48 -15.09 -17.97
C ALA A 77 0.64 -14.53 -16.82
N VAL A 78 -0.58 -14.07 -17.12
CA VAL A 78 -1.53 -13.63 -16.08
C VAL A 78 -1.92 -14.80 -15.17
N LEU A 79 -2.21 -15.97 -15.74
CA LEU A 79 -2.58 -17.16 -15.00
C LEU A 79 -1.44 -17.66 -14.10
N LEU A 80 -0.20 -17.58 -14.57
CA LEU A 80 1.00 -17.90 -13.79
C LEU A 80 1.12 -17.01 -12.55
N LEU A 81 1.02 -15.69 -12.72
CA LEU A 81 1.12 -14.74 -11.61
C LEU A 81 -0.05 -14.85 -10.64
N LEU A 82 -1.25 -15.12 -11.16
CA LEU A 82 -2.43 -15.39 -10.34
C LEU A 82 -2.24 -16.67 -9.53
N ALA A 83 -1.74 -17.75 -10.15
CA ALA A 83 -1.42 -19.00 -9.45
C ALA A 83 -0.36 -18.79 -8.37
N ASP A 84 0.73 -18.09 -8.66
CA ASP A 84 1.77 -17.78 -7.67
C ASP A 84 1.18 -17.11 -6.42
N GLN A 85 0.35 -16.09 -6.62
CA GLN A 85 -0.29 -15.36 -5.53
C GLN A 85 -1.38 -16.18 -4.82
N ALA A 86 -2.22 -16.91 -5.55
CA ALA A 86 -3.30 -17.73 -4.99
C ALA A 86 -2.77 -18.84 -4.09
N LEU A 87 -1.68 -19.48 -4.49
CA LEU A 87 -0.98 -20.52 -3.73
C LEU A 87 -0.18 -19.96 -2.55
N ALA A 88 -0.09 -18.64 -2.45
CA ALA A 88 0.61 -17.90 -1.41
C ALA A 88 -0.36 -16.97 -0.66
N SER A 89 -1.59 -17.42 -0.41
CA SER A 89 -2.63 -16.54 0.13
C SER A 89 -3.33 -17.10 1.37
N PRO A 90 -3.47 -16.28 2.42
CA PRO A 90 -4.30 -16.59 3.58
C PRO A 90 -5.77 -16.80 3.22
N ASN A 91 -6.46 -17.57 4.07
CA ASN A 91 -7.93 -17.61 4.09
C ASN A 91 -8.45 -16.66 5.18
N TYR A 92 -8.52 -15.36 4.87
CA TYR A 92 -8.86 -14.34 5.85
C TYR A 92 -10.28 -14.50 6.38
N ALA A 93 -11.21 -14.98 5.56
CA ALA A 93 -12.60 -15.25 5.96
C ALA A 93 -12.69 -16.26 7.13
N ALA A 94 -11.80 -17.26 7.17
CA ALA A 94 -11.79 -18.29 8.20
C ALA A 94 -10.87 -17.96 9.39
N ILE A 95 -9.76 -17.25 9.15
CA ILE A 95 -8.74 -16.96 10.17
C ILE A 95 -9.07 -15.70 10.97
N GLY A 96 -9.76 -14.73 10.35
CA GLY A 96 -10.04 -13.43 10.96
C GLY A 96 -8.82 -12.50 11.05
N LYS A 97 -9.05 -11.30 11.61
CA LYS A 97 -8.01 -10.29 11.87
C LYS A 97 -7.20 -10.65 13.12
N GLY A 98 -5.94 -10.24 13.15
CA GLY A 98 -5.10 -10.32 14.35
C GLY A 98 -4.21 -11.55 14.49
N GLY A 99 -4.28 -12.51 13.55
CA GLY A 99 -3.35 -13.63 13.49
C GLY A 99 -1.93 -13.20 13.09
N HIS A 100 -0.95 -14.10 13.26
CA HIS A 100 0.38 -13.99 12.66
C HIS A 100 0.19 -13.69 11.18
N ASN A 101 0.51 -12.49 10.72
CA ASN A 101 0.38 -12.14 9.32
C ASN A 101 1.66 -11.43 8.87
N PRO A 102 2.04 -11.55 7.59
CA PRO A 102 3.26 -10.95 7.09
C PRO A 102 3.27 -9.43 7.32
N THR A 103 4.31 -8.96 7.99
CA THR A 103 4.43 -7.55 8.39
C THR A 103 4.87 -6.64 7.24
N SER A 104 5.31 -7.20 6.11
CA SER A 104 5.72 -6.46 4.92
C SER A 104 5.49 -7.20 3.62
N ARG A 105 5.51 -6.47 2.49
CA ARG A 105 5.39 -7.04 1.13
C ARG A 105 6.42 -8.12 0.84
N LEU A 106 7.65 -7.96 1.34
CA LEU A 106 8.70 -8.97 1.20
C LEU A 106 8.35 -10.26 1.95
N ALA A 107 7.88 -10.15 3.21
CA ALA A 107 7.46 -11.31 3.99
C ALA A 107 6.31 -12.08 3.32
N TYR A 108 5.44 -11.40 2.58
CA TYR A 108 4.44 -12.08 1.75
C TYR A 108 5.04 -12.87 0.59
N ARG A 109 5.95 -12.26 -0.18
CA ARG A 109 6.61 -12.95 -1.31
C ARG A 109 7.41 -14.17 -0.87
N GLU A 110 8.03 -14.09 0.29
CA GLU A 110 8.78 -15.20 0.89
C GLU A 110 7.90 -16.24 1.56
N ARG A 111 6.61 -15.95 1.75
CA ARG A 111 5.65 -16.84 2.42
C ARG A 111 6.12 -17.22 3.83
N ALA A 112 6.78 -16.28 4.51
CA ALA A 112 7.56 -16.55 5.72
C ALA A 112 6.73 -16.66 7.01
N ASP A 113 5.39 -16.51 6.93
CA ASP A 113 4.50 -16.45 8.09
C ASP A 113 3.62 -17.71 8.23
N LEU A 114 3.24 -18.05 9.47
CA LEU A 114 2.42 -19.21 9.80
C LEU A 114 1.01 -19.15 9.20
N VAL A 115 0.47 -17.97 8.87
CA VAL A 115 -0.86 -17.87 8.25
C VAL A 115 -0.97 -18.62 6.92
N PHE A 116 0.15 -18.75 6.18
CA PHE A 116 0.16 -19.52 4.93
C PHE A 116 0.07 -21.02 5.17
N LEU A 117 0.58 -21.49 6.32
CA LEU A 117 0.58 -22.90 6.72
C LEU A 117 -0.67 -23.31 7.50
N HIS A 118 -1.50 -22.35 7.89
CA HIS A 118 -2.73 -22.63 8.63
C HIS A 118 -3.61 -23.62 7.84
N PRO A 119 -4.19 -24.67 8.48
CA PRO A 119 -4.92 -25.72 7.77
C PRO A 119 -5.97 -25.20 6.77
N VAL A 120 -6.79 -24.22 7.18
CA VAL A 120 -7.81 -23.61 6.31
C VAL A 120 -7.25 -22.78 5.14
N SER A 121 -6.02 -22.26 5.26
CA SER A 121 -5.30 -21.62 4.14
C SER A 121 -4.79 -22.68 3.19
N THR A 122 -4.21 -23.77 3.71
CA THR A 122 -3.68 -24.86 2.86
C THR A 122 -4.77 -25.57 2.07
N GLU A 123 -5.93 -25.80 2.68
CA GLU A 123 -7.11 -26.38 1.99
C GLU A 123 -7.56 -25.46 0.86
N ARG A 124 -7.62 -24.15 1.13
CA ARG A 124 -7.97 -23.16 0.10
C ARG A 124 -6.95 -23.11 -1.03
N GLN A 125 -5.66 -23.10 -0.71
CA GLN A 125 -4.59 -23.09 -1.70
C GLN A 125 -4.66 -24.34 -2.59
N ALA A 126 -4.99 -25.50 -2.02
CA ALA A 126 -5.21 -26.73 -2.79
C ALA A 126 -6.43 -26.61 -3.72
N ALA A 127 -7.56 -26.08 -3.22
CA ALA A 127 -8.75 -25.84 -4.03
C ALA A 127 -8.48 -24.84 -5.17
N GLY A 128 -7.76 -23.75 -4.87
CA GLY A 128 -7.30 -22.75 -5.84
C GLY A 128 -6.40 -23.37 -6.91
N ARG A 129 -5.44 -24.22 -6.51
CA ARG A 129 -4.59 -24.98 -7.45
C ARG A 129 -5.42 -25.79 -8.43
N SER A 130 -6.36 -26.59 -7.92
CA SER A 130 -7.21 -27.44 -8.77
C SER A 130 -8.09 -26.62 -9.70
N ALA A 131 -8.67 -25.51 -9.23
CA ALA A 131 -9.49 -24.62 -10.05
C ALA A 131 -8.67 -23.94 -11.16
N LEU A 132 -7.47 -23.45 -10.84
CA LEU A 132 -6.58 -22.80 -11.81
C LEU A 132 -6.00 -23.79 -12.83
N ALA A 133 -5.76 -25.05 -12.43
CA ALA A 133 -5.39 -26.12 -13.36
C ALA A 133 -6.54 -26.39 -14.36
N ALA A 134 -7.78 -26.41 -13.90
CA ALA A 134 -8.95 -26.53 -14.77
C ALA A 134 -9.13 -25.31 -15.70
N ASP A 135 -8.78 -24.10 -15.24
CA ASP A 135 -8.76 -22.92 -16.10
C ASP A 135 -7.65 -22.99 -17.16
N ALA A 136 -6.46 -23.48 -16.81
CA ALA A 136 -5.38 -23.73 -17.78
C ALA A 136 -5.80 -24.75 -18.85
N GLU A 137 -6.45 -25.83 -18.44
CA GLU A 137 -7.01 -26.81 -19.36
C GLU A 137 -8.10 -26.21 -20.27
N ALA A 138 -8.99 -25.40 -19.70
CA ALA A 138 -10.02 -24.72 -20.46
C ALA A 138 -9.43 -23.72 -21.47
N LEU A 139 -8.37 -23.01 -21.11
CA LEU A 139 -7.63 -22.11 -21.99
C LEU A 139 -6.99 -22.89 -23.14
N ALA A 140 -6.32 -24.01 -22.85
CA ALA A 140 -5.74 -24.88 -23.87
C ALA A 140 -6.79 -25.44 -24.85
N ARG A 141 -8.04 -25.60 -24.40
CA ARG A 141 -9.19 -26.01 -25.23
C ARG A 141 -9.87 -24.85 -25.97
N GLY A 142 -9.32 -23.64 -25.91
CA GLY A 142 -9.80 -22.47 -26.64
C GLY A 142 -10.97 -21.74 -25.98
N LYS A 143 -11.19 -21.89 -24.66
CA LYS A 143 -12.13 -20.99 -23.97
C LYS A 143 -11.56 -19.56 -23.90
N PRO A 144 -12.41 -18.52 -23.98
CA PRO A 144 -11.94 -17.13 -23.92
C PRO A 144 -11.17 -16.83 -22.63
N ALA A 145 -9.94 -16.33 -22.78
CA ALA A 145 -9.03 -16.04 -21.68
C ALA A 145 -9.62 -15.05 -20.66
N GLU A 146 -10.19 -13.94 -21.12
CA GLU A 146 -10.75 -12.92 -20.23
C GLU A 146 -11.87 -13.48 -19.34
N VAL A 147 -12.74 -14.34 -19.88
CA VAL A 147 -13.83 -14.96 -19.12
C VAL A 147 -13.26 -15.87 -18.02
N LEU A 148 -12.26 -16.68 -18.35
CA LEU A 148 -11.59 -17.57 -17.40
C LEU A 148 -10.89 -16.79 -16.29
N LEU A 149 -10.06 -15.82 -16.67
CA LEU A 149 -9.26 -15.04 -15.73
C LEU A 149 -10.13 -14.14 -14.84
N THR A 150 -11.26 -13.63 -15.36
CA THR A 150 -12.26 -12.91 -14.57
C THR A 150 -12.87 -13.80 -13.48
N ALA A 151 -13.28 -15.02 -13.86
CA ALA A 151 -13.82 -15.97 -12.91
C ALA A 151 -12.76 -16.42 -11.88
N ALA A 152 -11.52 -16.62 -12.32
CA ALA A 152 -10.39 -16.93 -11.45
C ALA A 152 -10.13 -15.81 -10.44
N LEU A 153 -10.08 -14.55 -10.90
CA LEU A 153 -9.91 -13.38 -10.04
C LEU A 153 -11.01 -13.34 -8.97
N GLY A 154 -12.29 -13.45 -9.37
CA GLY A 154 -13.41 -13.43 -8.43
C GLY A 154 -13.27 -14.49 -7.33
N ARG A 155 -13.07 -15.76 -7.71
CA ARG A 155 -12.87 -16.84 -6.73
C ARG A 155 -11.69 -16.57 -5.79
N GLU A 156 -10.60 -16.04 -6.31
CA GLU A 156 -9.40 -15.81 -5.51
C GLU A 156 -9.45 -14.54 -4.67
N VAL A 157 -10.26 -13.53 -4.98
CA VAL A 157 -10.43 -12.36 -4.09
C VAL A 157 -11.64 -12.50 -3.16
N GLY A 158 -12.46 -13.54 -3.32
CA GLY A 158 -13.67 -13.73 -2.52
C GLY A 158 -14.92 -13.01 -3.07
N ALA A 159 -14.87 -12.52 -4.32
CA ALA A 159 -16.00 -11.92 -5.01
C ALA A 159 -16.69 -12.92 -5.95
N SER A 160 -17.98 -12.72 -6.24
CA SER A 160 -18.66 -13.60 -7.20
C SER A 160 -18.15 -13.34 -8.64
N PRO A 161 -18.00 -14.37 -9.50
CA PRO A 161 -17.63 -14.15 -10.90
C PRO A 161 -18.55 -13.17 -11.63
N GLU A 162 -19.84 -13.17 -11.30
CA GLU A 162 -20.84 -12.27 -11.86
C GLU A 162 -20.65 -10.82 -11.41
N GLU A 163 -20.13 -10.59 -10.22
CA GLU A 163 -19.77 -9.26 -9.72
C GLU A 163 -18.52 -8.75 -10.43
N VAL A 164 -17.45 -9.55 -10.48
CA VAL A 164 -16.20 -9.17 -11.16
C VAL A 164 -16.43 -8.92 -12.65
N ALA A 165 -17.29 -9.70 -13.31
CA ALA A 165 -17.65 -9.46 -14.71
C ALA A 165 -18.30 -8.08 -14.94
N ARG A 166 -19.02 -7.51 -13.96
CA ARG A 166 -19.60 -6.16 -14.06
C ARG A 166 -18.55 -5.06 -13.99
N TRP A 167 -17.38 -5.36 -13.42
CA TRP A 167 -16.23 -4.47 -13.39
C TRP A 167 -15.50 -4.39 -14.73
N LYS A 168 -15.98 -5.11 -15.76
CA LYS A 168 -15.45 -5.11 -17.13
C LYS A 168 -13.92 -5.27 -17.19
N PRO A 169 -13.34 -6.27 -16.50
CA PRO A 169 -11.91 -6.54 -16.59
C PRO A 169 -11.52 -6.83 -18.04
N THR A 170 -10.39 -6.28 -18.44
CA THR A 170 -9.66 -6.63 -19.67
C THR A 170 -8.43 -7.44 -19.33
N LEU A 171 -7.88 -8.20 -20.27
CA LEU A 171 -6.62 -8.93 -20.07
C LEU A 171 -5.49 -8.03 -19.55
N SER A 172 -5.36 -6.82 -20.12
CA SER A 172 -4.37 -5.83 -19.69
C SER A 172 -4.57 -5.36 -18.25
N SER A 173 -5.82 -5.12 -17.84
CA SER A 173 -6.11 -4.74 -16.46
C SER A 173 -5.86 -5.85 -15.44
N LEU A 174 -6.18 -7.10 -15.81
CA LEU A 174 -5.92 -8.26 -14.97
C LEU A 174 -4.41 -8.47 -14.80
N ARG A 175 -3.67 -8.36 -15.91
CA ARG A 175 -2.20 -8.37 -15.89
C ARG A 175 -1.63 -7.31 -14.96
N ARG A 176 -2.08 -6.07 -15.09
CA ARG A 176 -1.65 -4.95 -14.25
C ARG A 176 -1.90 -5.24 -12.76
N LEU A 177 -3.09 -5.74 -12.40
CA LEU A 177 -3.43 -6.11 -11.03
C LEU A 177 -2.48 -7.17 -10.45
N VAL A 178 -2.24 -8.26 -11.20
CA VAL A 178 -1.38 -9.35 -10.70
C VAL A 178 0.10 -8.96 -10.69
N GLU A 179 0.57 -8.13 -11.64
CA GLU A 179 1.92 -7.56 -11.61
C GLU A 179 2.13 -6.57 -10.44
N SER A 180 1.07 -5.90 -10.00
CA SER A 180 1.04 -5.09 -8.76
C SER A 180 0.79 -5.91 -7.49
N GLU A 181 0.68 -7.24 -7.60
CA GLU A 181 0.47 -8.18 -6.49
C GLU A 181 -0.79 -7.88 -5.67
N LEU A 182 -1.86 -7.44 -6.32
CA LEU A 182 -3.06 -6.97 -5.61
C LEU A 182 -4.04 -8.06 -5.20
N LEU A 183 -3.78 -9.34 -5.50
CA LEU A 183 -4.73 -10.42 -5.19
C LEU A 183 -5.06 -10.48 -3.70
N MET A 184 -4.03 -10.34 -2.86
CA MET A 184 -4.15 -10.46 -1.42
C MET A 184 -4.64 -9.18 -0.73
N PRO A 185 -4.21 -7.95 -1.09
CA PRO A 185 -4.88 -6.74 -0.65
C PRO A 185 -6.38 -6.74 -0.98
N LEU A 186 -6.77 -7.14 -2.19
CA LEU A 186 -8.17 -7.25 -2.58
C LEU A 186 -8.89 -8.32 -1.77
N ARG A 187 -8.29 -9.51 -1.60
CA ARG A 187 -8.85 -10.55 -0.74
C ARG A 187 -9.07 -10.06 0.69
N ALA A 188 -8.12 -9.36 1.27
CA ALA A 188 -8.25 -8.82 2.63
C ALA A 188 -9.40 -7.82 2.74
N LEU A 189 -9.62 -6.96 1.73
CA LEU A 189 -10.77 -6.06 1.70
C LEU A 189 -12.11 -6.80 1.59
N HIS A 190 -12.16 -7.87 0.82
CA HIS A 190 -13.39 -8.63 0.53
C HIS A 190 -13.76 -9.64 1.62
N GLU A 191 -12.77 -10.22 2.30
CA GLU A 191 -12.98 -11.32 3.24
C GLU A 191 -12.91 -10.91 4.71
N CYS A 192 -12.19 -9.84 5.02
CA CYS A 192 -12.12 -9.37 6.40
C CYS A 192 -13.38 -8.55 6.71
N ASP A 193 -14.11 -8.96 7.74
CA ASP A 193 -15.20 -8.16 8.30
C ASP A 193 -14.71 -6.74 8.60
N ILE A 194 -15.36 -5.71 8.03
CA ILE A 194 -15.06 -4.29 8.29
C ILE A 194 -16.14 -3.69 9.22
N PRO A 195 -16.18 -4.01 10.54
CA PRO A 195 -16.86 -3.15 11.50
C PRO A 195 -15.91 -1.97 11.83
N ALA A 196 -16.35 -0.72 12.03
CA ALA A 196 -17.52 -0.30 12.77
C ALA A 196 -17.95 1.16 12.46
N GLY A 197 -19.27 1.42 12.50
CA GLY A 197 -19.87 2.75 12.63
C GLY A 197 -20.92 3.09 11.57
N GLY A 198 -20.72 2.60 10.35
CA GLY A 198 -21.71 2.66 9.27
C GLY A 198 -22.51 1.36 9.12
N PRO A 199 -23.68 1.36 8.47
CA PRO A 199 -24.37 0.13 8.08
C PRO A 199 -23.43 -0.75 7.25
N PRO A 200 -23.33 -2.07 7.52
CA PRO A 200 -22.45 -2.99 6.78
C PRO A 200 -22.57 -2.87 5.24
N GLY A 201 -23.77 -2.56 4.74
CA GLY A 201 -24.03 -2.39 3.31
C GLY A 201 -23.33 -1.19 2.65
N GLU A 202 -23.08 -0.09 3.39
CA GLU A 202 -22.40 1.09 2.84
C GLU A 202 -20.89 0.87 2.71
N THR A 203 -20.30 0.13 3.65
CA THR A 203 -18.87 -0.20 3.61
C THR A 203 -18.58 -1.22 2.51
N TRP A 204 -19.46 -2.21 2.32
CA TRP A 204 -19.32 -3.19 1.23
C TRP A 204 -19.43 -2.53 -0.15
N ALA A 205 -20.40 -1.62 -0.33
CA ALA A 205 -20.52 -0.87 -1.59
C ALA A 205 -19.26 -0.05 -1.90
N LEU A 206 -18.59 0.50 -0.89
CA LEU A 206 -17.31 1.18 -1.07
C LEU A 206 -16.18 0.22 -1.44
N VAL A 207 -16.10 -0.95 -0.81
CA VAL A 207 -15.11 -1.99 -1.15
C VAL A 207 -15.29 -2.48 -2.58
N GLU A 208 -16.53 -2.78 -2.98
CA GLU A 208 -16.88 -3.17 -4.36
C GLU A 208 -16.48 -2.07 -5.34
N GLU A 209 -16.83 -0.81 -5.04
CA GLU A 209 -16.51 0.32 -5.89
C GLU A 209 -15.00 0.54 -6.03
N VAL A 210 -14.23 0.52 -4.93
CA VAL A 210 -12.77 0.66 -4.98
C VAL A 210 -12.13 -0.49 -5.76
N SER A 211 -12.60 -1.72 -5.54
CA SER A 211 -12.12 -2.91 -6.25
C SER A 211 -12.39 -2.81 -7.74
N ARG A 212 -13.61 -2.39 -8.11
CA ARG A 212 -13.99 -2.11 -9.50
C ARG A 212 -13.08 -1.06 -10.11
N GLN A 213 -12.79 0.03 -9.41
CA GLN A 213 -11.95 1.11 -9.93
C GLN A 213 -10.48 0.71 -10.08
N MET A 214 -9.96 -0.16 -9.22
CA MET A 214 -8.65 -0.80 -9.40
C MET A 214 -8.62 -1.69 -10.65
N VAL A 215 -9.66 -2.51 -10.83
CA VAL A 215 -9.79 -3.43 -11.96
C VAL A 215 -9.98 -2.69 -13.28
N GLU A 216 -10.77 -1.63 -13.32
CA GLU A 216 -10.93 -0.82 -14.53
C GLU A 216 -9.72 0.06 -14.84
N GLY A 217 -8.78 0.19 -13.89
CA GLY A 217 -7.63 1.07 -14.01
C GLY A 217 -7.94 2.56 -13.84
N ASN A 218 -9.08 2.87 -13.21
CA ASN A 218 -9.64 4.21 -13.05
C ASN A 218 -9.54 4.76 -11.61
N LEU A 219 -8.95 3.99 -10.67
CA LEU A 219 -8.83 4.34 -9.25
C LEU A 219 -8.41 5.79 -9.02
N ARG A 220 -7.31 6.20 -9.64
CA ARG A 220 -6.78 7.56 -9.52
C ARG A 220 -7.82 8.62 -9.92
N GLN A 221 -8.38 8.50 -11.13
CA GLN A 221 -9.36 9.46 -11.65
C GLN A 221 -10.61 9.51 -10.77
N TRP A 222 -11.12 8.35 -10.37
CA TRP A 222 -12.30 8.23 -9.51
C TRP A 222 -12.07 8.90 -8.15
N LYS A 223 -10.93 8.64 -7.50
CA LYS A 223 -10.54 9.23 -6.22
C LYS A 223 -10.63 10.76 -6.26
N PHE A 224 -10.11 11.34 -7.34
CA PHE A 224 -10.14 12.79 -7.54
C PHE A 224 -11.54 13.36 -7.82
N GLN A 225 -12.40 12.61 -8.53
CA GLN A 225 -13.79 13.01 -8.75
C GLN A 225 -14.59 13.02 -7.45
N GLN A 226 -14.39 12.03 -6.58
CA GLN A 226 -15.07 11.95 -5.28
C GLN A 226 -14.57 12.99 -4.28
N GLY A 227 -13.28 13.34 -4.33
CA GLY A 227 -12.65 14.25 -3.37
C GLY A 227 -12.73 15.74 -3.70
N SER A 228 -13.71 16.20 -4.49
CA SER A 228 -13.82 17.62 -4.89
C SER A 228 -13.79 18.61 -3.71
N LEU A 229 -14.48 18.32 -2.61
CA LEU A 229 -14.46 19.13 -1.38
C LEU A 229 -13.07 19.20 -0.73
N GLN A 230 -12.26 18.16 -0.90
CA GLN A 230 -10.90 18.09 -0.37
C GLN A 230 -9.92 18.96 -1.16
N LEU A 231 -10.24 19.25 -2.43
CA LEU A 231 -9.40 20.02 -3.35
C LEU A 231 -9.97 21.40 -3.67
N GLN A 232 -11.12 21.78 -3.10
CA GLN A 232 -11.92 22.95 -3.51
C GLN A 232 -11.22 24.31 -3.36
N HIS A 233 -10.16 24.38 -2.55
CA HIS A 233 -9.40 25.62 -2.32
C HIS A 233 -8.13 25.73 -3.17
N LEU A 234 -7.86 24.75 -4.03
CA LEU A 234 -6.83 24.85 -5.04
C LEU A 234 -7.33 25.68 -6.24
N ASN A 235 -6.47 26.52 -6.78
CA ASN A 235 -6.70 27.11 -8.10
C ASN A 235 -6.42 26.07 -9.21
N GLU A 236 -6.71 26.40 -10.48
CA GLU A 236 -6.53 25.48 -11.60
C GLU A 236 -5.08 25.00 -11.79
N ASP A 237 -4.10 25.88 -11.60
CA ASP A 237 -2.67 25.54 -11.71
C ASP A 237 -2.24 24.59 -10.61
N GLN A 238 -2.65 24.87 -9.36
CA GLN A 238 -2.43 24.02 -8.20
C GLN A 238 -3.11 22.68 -8.34
N LEU A 239 -4.32 22.65 -8.89
CA LEU A 239 -5.03 21.41 -9.11
C LEU A 239 -4.30 20.56 -10.16
N ARG A 240 -3.92 21.14 -11.30
CA ARG A 240 -3.11 20.45 -12.33
C ARG A 240 -1.79 19.94 -11.77
N GLY A 241 -1.07 20.81 -11.06
CA GLY A 241 0.17 20.44 -10.42
C GLY A 241 -0.04 19.39 -9.35
N TRP A 242 -1.16 19.40 -8.62
CA TRP A 242 -1.49 18.35 -7.66
C TRP A 242 -1.60 17.06 -8.44
N PHE A 243 -2.33 16.97 -9.55
CA PHE A 243 -2.38 15.75 -10.36
C PHE A 243 -1.00 15.26 -10.79
N GLU A 244 -0.07 16.10 -11.25
CA GLU A 244 1.27 15.65 -11.69
C GLU A 244 2.05 14.88 -10.60
N LEU A 245 2.65 13.74 -10.95
CA LEU A 245 3.43 12.91 -10.02
C LEU A 245 4.91 13.28 -10.08
N GLY A 246 5.50 13.53 -8.92
CA GLY A 246 6.93 13.76 -8.79
C GLY A 246 7.76 12.48 -8.86
N LEU A 247 8.93 12.57 -9.48
CA LEU A 247 10.00 11.57 -9.44
C LEU A 247 11.33 12.30 -9.31
N LEU A 248 12.15 11.92 -8.34
CA LEU A 248 13.49 12.47 -8.16
C LEU A 248 14.50 11.36 -7.92
N GLU A 249 15.60 11.43 -8.65
CA GLU A 249 16.77 10.59 -8.45
C GLU A 249 17.74 11.27 -7.49
N HIS A 250 18.25 10.49 -6.54
CA HIS A 250 19.16 10.95 -5.51
C HIS A 250 20.46 10.15 -5.62
N ARG A 251 21.58 10.87 -5.76
CA ARG A 251 22.90 10.27 -5.78
C ARG A 251 23.80 10.98 -4.79
N ARG A 252 24.42 10.22 -3.89
CA ARG A 252 25.35 10.77 -2.92
C ARG A 252 26.58 9.89 -2.79
N GLU A 253 27.75 10.50 -2.85
CA GLU A 253 29.00 9.82 -2.51
C GLU A 253 29.15 9.79 -1.00
N GLY A 254 29.21 8.58 -0.43
CA GLY A 254 29.47 8.34 0.98
C GLY A 254 30.76 7.56 1.21
N PRO A 255 31.23 7.45 2.46
CA PRO A 255 32.43 6.68 2.81
C PRO A 255 32.34 5.19 2.43
N ALA A 256 31.13 4.66 2.34
CA ALA A 256 30.83 3.28 1.96
C ALA A 256 30.60 3.09 0.44
N GLY A 257 30.74 4.15 -0.37
CA GLY A 257 30.44 4.16 -1.80
C GLY A 257 29.31 5.10 -2.19
N ALA A 258 28.96 5.12 -3.48
CA ALA A 258 27.85 5.94 -3.98
C ALA A 258 26.51 5.27 -3.63
N LEU A 259 25.67 5.99 -2.87
CA LEU A 259 24.26 5.64 -2.68
C LEU A 259 23.46 6.21 -3.85
N SER A 260 22.61 5.38 -4.45
CA SER A 260 21.70 5.75 -5.54
C SER A 260 20.32 5.21 -5.26
N TYR A 261 19.36 6.09 -5.09
CA TYR A 261 17.97 5.76 -4.79
C TYR A 261 17.06 6.83 -5.38
N LEU A 262 15.75 6.58 -5.39
CA LEU A 262 14.77 7.51 -5.94
C LEU A 262 13.62 7.72 -4.97
N THR A 263 12.97 8.87 -5.12
CA THR A 263 11.71 9.19 -4.44
C THR A 263 10.63 9.40 -5.49
N ARG A 264 9.49 8.74 -5.35
CA ARG A 264 8.40 8.76 -6.32
C ARG A 264 7.06 8.96 -5.63
N GLU A 265 6.25 9.86 -6.14
CA GLU A 265 4.85 9.97 -5.72
C GLU A 265 4.01 8.83 -6.30
N GLU A 266 3.12 8.30 -5.47
CA GLU A 266 2.17 7.25 -5.79
C GLU A 266 0.76 7.68 -5.37
N ASP A 267 -0.21 7.41 -6.25
CA ASP A 267 -1.61 7.72 -6.03
C ASP A 267 -2.60 6.67 -6.60
N ASP A 268 -2.09 5.50 -6.99
CA ASP A 268 -2.81 4.38 -7.61
C ASP A 268 -2.55 3.03 -6.87
N LEU A 269 -2.47 1.91 -7.59
CA LEU A 269 -2.44 0.54 -7.06
C LEU A 269 -1.41 0.27 -5.93
N GLU A 270 -0.22 0.83 -6.02
CA GLU A 270 0.85 0.61 -5.02
C GLU A 270 0.52 1.22 -3.64
N LEU A 271 -0.52 2.06 -3.55
CA LEU A 271 -1.07 2.51 -2.27
C LEU A 271 -1.54 1.35 -1.38
N ALA A 272 -1.97 0.23 -1.98
CA ALA A 272 -2.30 -1.00 -1.25
C ALA A 272 -1.14 -1.47 -0.37
N TRP A 273 0.07 -1.38 -0.91
CA TRP A 273 1.29 -1.85 -0.27
C TRP A 273 1.97 -0.80 0.59
N ALA A 274 1.65 0.49 0.42
CA ALA A 274 2.17 1.55 1.26
C ALA A 274 1.88 1.29 2.75
N THR A 275 0.67 0.82 3.08
CA THR A 275 0.30 0.50 4.48
C THR A 275 1.20 -0.57 5.12
N LYS A 276 1.88 -1.40 4.32
CA LYS A 276 2.80 -2.46 4.75
C LYS A 276 4.25 -2.00 4.96
N ILE A 277 4.51 -0.69 4.89
CA ILE A 277 5.82 -0.09 5.15
C ILE A 277 5.74 0.68 6.48
N GLY A 278 6.66 0.40 7.41
CA GLY A 278 6.67 0.93 8.79
C GLY A 278 6.49 -0.18 9.83
N GLY A 279 7.10 0.00 11.02
CA GLY A 279 7.11 -1.00 12.11
C GLY A 279 5.72 -1.46 12.57
N PRO A 280 5.65 -2.52 13.40
CA PRO A 280 4.75 -3.67 13.18
C PRO A 280 3.45 -3.26 12.49
N SER A 281 3.48 -3.22 11.16
CA SER A 281 2.43 -2.56 10.41
C SER A 281 1.12 -3.36 10.52
N HIS A 282 0.08 -2.73 11.06
CA HIS A 282 -1.31 -3.20 11.06
C HIS A 282 -1.97 -2.95 9.68
N GLY A 283 -1.34 -3.45 8.61
CA GLY A 283 -1.77 -3.24 7.23
C GLY A 283 -3.16 -3.83 6.93
N PHE A 284 -3.50 -3.92 5.64
CA PHE A 284 -4.86 -4.27 5.18
C PHE A 284 -5.44 -5.62 5.70
N ASP A 285 -4.59 -6.54 6.15
CA ASP A 285 -4.93 -7.86 6.70
C ASP A 285 -5.08 -7.88 8.24
N HIS A 286 -4.61 -6.85 8.93
CA HIS A 286 -4.88 -6.62 10.35
C HIS A 286 -6.04 -5.66 10.52
N GLU A 287 -6.01 -4.53 9.78
CA GLU A 287 -7.01 -3.49 9.80
C GLU A 287 -7.29 -3.03 8.36
N GLY A 288 -8.12 -3.76 7.62
CA GLY A 288 -8.50 -3.43 6.23
C GLY A 288 -8.98 -1.99 6.01
N ARG A 289 -9.52 -1.35 7.05
CA ARG A 289 -9.91 0.06 7.08
C ARG A 289 -8.75 1.04 6.92
N CYS A 290 -7.53 0.71 7.36
CA CYS A 290 -6.36 1.58 7.24
C CYS A 290 -5.99 1.87 5.78
N LEU A 291 -6.42 0.99 4.86
CA LEU A 291 -6.20 1.16 3.44
C LEU A 291 -7.21 2.11 2.79
N LEU A 292 -8.45 2.16 3.28
CA LEU A 292 -9.53 2.94 2.66
C LEU A 292 -9.22 4.44 2.57
N PRO A 293 -8.68 5.14 3.60
CA PRO A 293 -8.34 6.54 3.47
C PRO A 293 -7.35 6.82 2.34
N LEU A 294 -6.38 5.93 2.10
CA LEU A 294 -5.38 6.10 1.04
C LEU A 294 -6.00 5.90 -0.35
N LEU A 295 -6.84 4.88 -0.50
CA LEU A 295 -7.46 4.53 -1.79
C LEU A 295 -8.56 5.50 -2.20
N CYS A 296 -9.26 6.10 -1.24
CA CYS A 296 -10.51 6.81 -1.54
C CYS A 296 -10.41 8.33 -1.44
N ASN A 297 -9.41 8.88 -0.73
CA ASN A 297 -9.30 10.33 -0.57
C ASN A 297 -8.35 10.99 -1.57
N ALA A 298 -8.84 11.99 -2.28
CA ALA A 298 -8.08 12.81 -3.23
C ALA A 298 -6.92 13.60 -2.60
N ARG A 299 -7.01 13.93 -1.31
CA ARG A 299 -5.98 14.68 -0.60
C ARG A 299 -4.73 13.86 -0.26
N HIS A 300 -4.78 12.53 -0.37
CA HIS A 300 -3.69 11.66 0.06
C HIS A 300 -2.78 11.25 -1.11
N ARG A 301 -1.48 11.31 -0.85
CA ARG A 301 -0.39 10.76 -1.67
C ARG A 301 0.61 10.05 -0.80
N VAL A 302 1.38 9.16 -1.43
CA VAL A 302 2.53 8.52 -0.79
C VAL A 302 3.77 8.86 -1.58
N VAL A 303 4.80 9.37 -0.91
CA VAL A 303 6.15 9.45 -1.44
C VAL A 303 6.86 8.16 -1.04
N LEU A 304 7.14 7.30 -2.02
CA LEU A 304 7.88 6.06 -1.85
C LEU A 304 9.37 6.32 -2.05
N VAL A 305 10.20 5.71 -1.21
CA VAL A 305 11.66 5.68 -1.36
C VAL A 305 12.06 4.33 -1.94
N GLU A 306 12.57 4.29 -3.16
CA GLU A 306 13.03 3.05 -3.80
C GLU A 306 14.56 3.02 -3.83
N ASP A 307 15.16 2.01 -3.19
CA ASP A 307 16.56 1.66 -3.35
C ASP A 307 16.64 0.43 -4.24
N ARG A 308 16.92 0.61 -5.53
CA ARG A 308 16.87 -0.51 -6.49
C ARG A 308 18.03 -1.50 -6.34
N HIS A 309 19.05 -1.16 -5.57
CA HIS A 309 20.20 -2.04 -5.36
C HIS A 309 19.96 -3.01 -4.21
N LEU A 310 19.40 -2.51 -3.11
CA LEU A 310 19.10 -3.30 -1.92
C LEU A 310 17.66 -3.83 -1.90
N TRP A 311 16.74 -3.10 -2.52
CA TRP A 311 15.28 -3.35 -2.53
C TRP A 311 14.70 -3.25 -3.95
N PRO A 312 15.15 -4.07 -4.92
CA PRO A 312 14.77 -3.94 -6.34
C PRO A 312 13.29 -4.11 -6.63
N HIS A 313 12.53 -4.73 -5.72
CA HIS A 313 11.16 -5.13 -5.97
C HIS A 313 10.12 -4.43 -5.07
N ASN A 314 10.55 -3.58 -4.12
CA ASN A 314 9.70 -2.91 -3.13
C ASN A 314 10.27 -1.54 -2.76
N ALA A 315 9.43 -0.61 -2.32
CA ALA A 315 9.91 0.60 -1.67
C ALA A 315 10.54 0.26 -0.30
N ALA A 316 11.67 0.88 0.00
CA ALA A 316 12.39 0.76 1.27
C ALA A 316 11.82 1.68 2.37
N GLY A 317 11.07 2.70 1.97
CA GLY A 317 10.40 3.61 2.90
C GLY A 317 9.22 4.32 2.25
N ARG A 318 8.38 4.93 3.09
CA ARG A 318 7.24 5.75 2.66
C ARG A 318 7.06 6.98 3.52
N CYS A 319 6.43 7.99 2.93
CA CYS A 319 5.96 9.18 3.62
C CYS A 319 4.60 9.55 3.06
N HIS A 320 3.61 9.83 3.89
CA HIS A 320 2.35 10.37 3.38
C HIS A 320 2.47 11.87 3.15
N LEU A 321 2.00 12.33 2.00
CA LEU A 321 1.87 13.74 1.67
C LEU A 321 0.38 14.06 1.52
N ARG A 322 -0.12 14.92 2.39
CA ARG A 322 -1.55 15.24 2.49
C ARG A 322 -1.81 16.69 2.13
N LEU A 323 -2.85 16.94 1.35
CA LEU A 323 -3.39 18.28 1.16
C LEU A 323 -4.43 18.59 2.26
N LEU A 324 -4.15 19.61 3.05
CA LEU A 324 -5.00 20.06 4.16
C LEU A 324 -5.29 21.56 4.02
N HIS A 325 -5.99 22.12 5.00
CA HIS A 325 -6.27 23.55 5.04
C HIS A 325 -5.89 24.14 6.39
N ARG A 326 -5.34 25.35 6.41
CA ARG A 326 -5.22 26.14 7.64
C ARG A 326 -6.57 26.71 8.03
N LEU A 327 -6.84 26.75 9.34
CA LEU A 327 -8.02 27.40 9.88
C LEU A 327 -7.96 28.93 9.65
N GLY A 328 -9.00 29.49 9.04
CA GLY A 328 -9.16 30.93 8.82
C GLY A 328 -10.07 31.24 7.63
N PRO A 329 -10.67 32.45 7.56
CA PRO A 329 -11.34 32.94 6.35
C PRO A 329 -10.40 33.86 5.54
N PRO A 330 -10.05 33.54 4.28
CA PRO A 330 -10.35 32.30 3.57
C PRO A 330 -9.48 31.13 4.07
N ARG A 331 -9.95 29.90 3.84
CA ARG A 331 -9.14 28.71 4.07
C ARG A 331 -7.94 28.73 3.13
N GLN A 332 -6.78 28.38 3.67
CA GLN A 332 -5.54 28.35 2.89
C GLN A 332 -5.09 26.90 2.73
N PRO A 333 -4.95 26.38 1.50
CA PRO A 333 -4.40 25.05 1.28
C PRO A 333 -2.94 24.97 1.77
N VAL A 334 -2.59 23.83 2.34
CA VAL A 334 -1.26 23.54 2.88
C VAL A 334 -0.94 22.06 2.68
N LEU A 335 0.29 21.76 2.28
CA LEU A 335 0.78 20.39 2.25
C LEU A 335 1.24 19.97 3.64
N HIS A 336 0.96 18.73 4.02
CA HIS A 336 1.46 18.14 5.26
C HIS A 336 2.21 16.85 4.96
N LEU A 337 3.48 16.78 5.36
CA LEU A 337 4.32 15.61 5.22
C LEU A 337 4.31 14.85 6.55
N GLU A 338 3.70 13.67 6.58
CA GLU A 338 3.72 12.80 7.76
C GLU A 338 5.13 12.23 8.01
N PRO A 339 5.44 11.71 9.21
CA PRO A 339 6.68 10.97 9.49
C PRO A 339 7.12 9.95 8.40
N LEU A 340 8.43 9.89 8.13
CA LEU A 340 9.01 8.84 7.29
C LEU A 340 8.92 7.50 8.02
N MET A 341 8.36 6.50 7.35
CA MET A 341 8.33 5.12 7.79
C MET A 341 9.29 4.29 6.94
N ALA A 342 10.13 3.49 7.61
CA ALA A 342 11.07 2.56 6.98
C ALA A 342 10.53 1.13 6.99
N GLU A 343 10.89 0.34 5.97
CA GLU A 343 10.65 -1.10 5.94
C GLU A 343 11.43 -1.80 7.07
N PHE A 344 10.77 -2.69 7.83
CA PHE A 344 11.33 -3.27 9.06
C PHE A 344 12.61 -4.08 8.81
N ARG A 345 12.63 -4.81 7.70
CA ARG A 345 13.78 -5.64 7.30
C ARG A 345 14.89 -4.85 6.64
N ALA A 346 14.71 -3.54 6.45
CA ALA A 346 15.75 -2.66 5.95
C ALA A 346 16.64 -2.22 7.13
N GLU A 347 17.35 -3.18 7.73
CA GLU A 347 18.13 -3.04 8.98
C GLU A 347 19.28 -2.02 8.90
N ALA A 348 19.60 -1.52 7.70
CA ALA A 348 20.70 -0.59 7.45
C ALA A 348 20.30 0.60 6.57
N LEU A 349 19.04 1.07 6.66
CA LEU A 349 18.68 2.24 5.88
C LEU A 349 19.44 3.48 6.34
N PRO A 350 19.97 4.27 5.39
CA PRO A 350 20.51 5.59 5.68
C PRO A 350 19.30 6.52 5.94
N LEU A 351 18.69 6.36 7.12
CA LEU A 351 17.38 6.95 7.45
C LEU A 351 17.40 8.47 7.26
N LEU A 352 18.51 9.10 7.65
CA LEU A 352 18.71 10.53 7.46
C LEU A 352 18.73 10.91 5.98
N GLU A 353 19.47 10.18 5.15
CA GLU A 353 19.51 10.37 3.70
C GLU A 353 18.12 10.23 3.07
N PHE A 354 17.33 9.25 3.51
CA PHE A 354 15.97 9.07 3.02
C PHE A 354 15.03 10.20 3.48
N GLN A 355 15.16 10.65 4.73
CA GLN A 355 14.44 11.83 5.22
C GLN A 355 14.77 13.07 4.38
N LEU A 356 16.05 13.27 4.06
CA LEU A 356 16.49 14.40 3.24
C LEU A 356 15.90 14.36 1.84
N ALA A 357 15.93 13.21 1.20
CA ALA A 357 15.41 13.03 -0.14
C ALA A 357 13.89 13.22 -0.21
N VAL A 358 13.17 12.69 0.77
CA VAL A 358 11.72 12.89 0.88
C VAL A 358 11.39 14.36 1.17
N LEU A 359 12.16 15.02 2.04
CA LEU A 359 12.00 16.45 2.32
C LEU A 359 12.22 17.28 1.05
N GLN A 360 13.30 17.02 0.29
CA GLN A 360 13.56 17.68 -0.99
C GLN A 360 12.43 17.46 -1.98
N HIS A 361 11.89 16.23 -2.06
CA HIS A 361 10.74 15.92 -2.89
C HIS A 361 9.52 16.77 -2.51
N ALA A 362 9.16 16.76 -1.23
CA ALA A 362 8.01 17.50 -0.72
C ALA A 362 8.18 19.01 -0.90
N MET A 363 9.39 19.57 -0.70
CA MET A 363 9.69 20.98 -0.94
C MET A 363 9.55 21.35 -2.42
N LEU A 364 10.05 20.52 -3.34
CA LEU A 364 9.88 20.75 -4.78
C LEU A 364 8.41 20.69 -5.20
N LYS A 365 7.64 19.77 -4.62
CA LYS A 365 6.18 19.72 -4.79
C LYS A 365 5.50 20.98 -4.23
N ALA A 366 5.92 21.45 -3.07
CA ALA A 366 5.40 22.67 -2.47
C ALA A 366 5.70 23.92 -3.32
N GLU A 367 6.91 24.01 -3.87
CA GLU A 367 7.32 25.07 -4.81
C GLU A 367 6.50 25.04 -6.09
N SER A 368 6.30 23.87 -6.71
CA SER A 368 5.56 23.77 -7.96
C SER A 368 4.07 24.14 -7.80
N LEU A 369 3.51 23.93 -6.63
CA LEU A 369 2.13 24.30 -6.30
C LEU A 369 2.01 25.70 -5.71
N ALA A 370 3.12 26.36 -5.39
CA ALA A 370 3.14 27.57 -4.56
C ALA A 370 2.26 27.39 -3.30
N LEU A 371 2.45 26.27 -2.58
CA LEU A 371 1.76 25.96 -1.33
C LEU A 371 2.74 25.85 -0.17
N PRO A 372 2.40 26.32 1.03
CA PRO A 372 3.18 26.03 2.22
C PRO A 372 3.26 24.52 2.48
N LEU A 373 4.36 24.07 3.09
CA LEU A 373 4.58 22.69 3.50
C LEU A 373 4.84 22.61 5.01
N LEU A 374 4.00 21.87 5.72
CA LEU A 374 4.14 21.55 7.12
C LEU A 374 4.80 20.18 7.30
N LEU A 375 5.88 20.18 8.07
CA LEU A 375 6.69 19.01 8.31
C LEU A 375 6.21 18.26 9.56
N GLY A 376 6.05 16.94 9.44
CA GLY A 376 5.78 16.04 10.55
C GLY A 376 6.97 15.87 11.50
N GLU A 377 6.75 15.16 12.59
CA GLU A 377 7.67 15.12 13.75
C GLU A 377 9.04 14.52 13.43
N SER A 378 9.14 13.64 12.42
CA SER A 378 10.43 13.07 11.99
C SER A 378 11.32 14.03 11.22
N PHE A 379 10.85 15.24 10.91
CA PHE A 379 11.55 16.22 10.09
C PHE A 379 11.90 17.47 10.90
N ASP A 380 12.41 17.29 12.12
CA ASP A 380 12.83 18.38 13.00
C ASP A 380 14.27 18.83 12.68
N PRO A 381 14.50 19.99 12.03
CA PRO A 381 15.84 20.50 11.74
C PRO A 381 16.65 20.83 13.01
N SER A 382 16.02 20.89 14.19
CA SER A 382 16.74 21.06 15.46
C SER A 382 17.49 19.80 15.91
N ASP A 383 17.15 18.63 15.36
CA ASP A 383 17.79 17.37 15.72
C ASP A 383 19.29 17.40 15.32
N PRO A 384 20.21 17.14 16.27
CA PRO A 384 21.66 17.15 16.02
C PRO A 384 22.09 16.18 14.91
N ALA A 385 21.33 15.10 14.65
CA ALA A 385 21.62 14.14 13.59
C ALA A 385 21.47 14.74 12.19
N TRP A 386 20.67 15.80 12.01
CA TRP A 386 20.48 16.42 10.69
C TRP A 386 21.75 17.06 10.15
N LEU A 387 21.98 16.87 8.86
CA LEU A 387 23.13 17.44 8.16
C LEU A 387 23.15 18.97 8.26
N PRO A 388 24.33 19.61 8.34
CA PRO A 388 24.47 21.06 8.32
C PRO A 388 23.79 21.73 7.12
N GLU A 389 23.73 21.03 5.98
CA GLU A 389 23.09 21.46 4.73
C GLU A 389 21.58 21.71 4.88
N VAL A 390 20.92 21.03 5.82
CA VAL A 390 19.51 21.30 6.14
C VAL A 390 19.35 22.31 7.25
N LYS A 391 20.21 22.26 8.27
CA LYS A 391 20.22 23.27 9.34
C LYS A 391 20.47 24.68 8.82
N GLY A 392 21.19 24.78 7.70
CA GLY A 392 21.48 26.03 7.01
C GLY A 392 20.40 26.50 6.03
N GLN A 393 19.30 25.76 5.83
CA GLN A 393 18.21 26.18 4.95
C GLN A 393 17.41 27.31 5.64
N PRO A 394 17.51 28.57 5.19
CA PRO A 394 16.95 29.73 5.90
C PRO A 394 15.41 29.85 5.84
N PHE A 395 14.73 28.82 5.32
CA PHE A 395 13.32 28.87 4.92
C PHE A 395 12.39 28.04 5.81
N LEU A 396 12.93 27.35 6.83
CA LEU A 396 12.14 26.61 7.81
C LEU A 396 11.89 27.48 9.04
N LYS A 397 10.62 27.69 9.37
CA LYS A 397 10.19 28.47 10.54
C LYS A 397 9.36 27.60 11.49
N PRO A 398 9.60 27.64 12.81
CA PRO A 398 8.68 27.02 13.75
C PRO A 398 7.33 27.75 13.68
N THR A 399 6.24 26.99 13.65
CA THR A 399 4.87 27.51 13.59
C THR A 399 3.95 26.72 14.51
N LEU A 400 2.82 27.32 14.85
CA LEU A 400 1.72 26.69 15.57
C LEU A 400 0.47 26.79 14.69
N GLU A 401 0.02 25.67 14.14
CA GLU A 401 -1.04 25.63 13.13
C GLU A 401 -2.27 24.89 13.62
N ILE A 402 -3.45 25.35 13.23
CA ILE A 402 -4.69 24.58 13.37
C ILE A 402 -5.11 24.17 11.96
N LEU A 403 -5.23 22.87 11.74
CA LEU A 403 -5.51 22.30 10.44
C LEU A 403 -6.96 21.84 10.36
N VAL A 404 -7.50 21.87 9.14
CA VAL A 404 -8.85 21.44 8.81
C VAL A 404 -8.77 20.34 7.76
N LEU A 405 -9.30 19.19 8.11
CA LEU A 405 -9.55 18.09 7.21
C LEU A 405 -10.97 18.28 6.67
N ALA A 406 -11.08 18.57 5.37
CA ALA A 406 -12.37 18.62 4.70
C ALA A 406 -13.06 17.24 4.76
N PRO A 407 -14.40 17.17 4.66
CA PRO A 407 -15.12 15.90 4.69
C PRO A 407 -14.58 14.91 3.66
N SER A 408 -14.62 13.63 4.00
CA SER A 408 -14.29 12.53 3.11
C SER A 408 -15.54 11.95 2.42
N SER A 409 -16.67 12.65 2.49
CA SER A 409 -17.95 12.20 1.94
C SER A 409 -18.35 10.81 2.43
N GLY A 410 -17.98 10.44 3.66
CA GLY A 410 -18.32 9.15 4.27
C GLY A 410 -17.27 8.05 4.09
N ILE A 411 -16.08 8.37 3.58
CA ILE A 411 -14.94 7.45 3.58
C ILE A 411 -14.35 7.36 5.01
N TYR A 412 -13.91 6.17 5.41
CA TYR A 412 -13.17 6.01 6.67
C TYR A 412 -11.86 6.79 6.66
N GLU A 413 -11.59 7.51 7.74
CA GLU A 413 -10.34 8.23 7.95
C GLU A 413 -9.56 7.65 9.13
N ALA A 414 -8.23 7.67 9.00
CA ALA A 414 -7.28 7.50 10.09
C ALA A 414 -6.30 8.69 10.02
N SER A 415 -6.05 9.36 11.14
CA SER A 415 -5.19 10.56 11.17
C SER A 415 -4.53 10.76 12.53
N ASP A 416 -3.91 9.70 13.05
CA ASP A 416 -3.24 9.73 14.36
C ASP A 416 -2.14 10.80 14.45
N SER A 417 -1.56 11.15 13.31
CA SER A 417 -0.55 12.21 13.15
C SER A 417 -1.11 13.63 13.33
N LEU A 418 -2.43 13.81 13.20
CA LEU A 418 -3.12 15.10 13.17
C LEU A 418 -4.17 15.26 14.29
N THR A 419 -4.84 14.17 14.66
CA THR A 419 -5.96 14.16 15.61
C THR A 419 -5.91 12.91 16.46
N ARG A 420 -6.70 12.86 17.54
CA ARG A 420 -6.84 11.65 18.36
C ARG A 420 -7.86 10.65 17.80
N LYS A 421 -8.43 10.93 16.62
CA LYS A 421 -9.40 10.05 15.98
C LYS A 421 -8.68 9.04 15.09
N HIS A 422 -9.10 7.80 15.22
CA HIS A 422 -8.70 6.67 14.40
C HIS A 422 -9.98 5.93 14.00
N ASP A 423 -10.09 5.54 12.73
CA ASP A 423 -11.20 4.77 12.16
C ASP A 423 -12.60 5.36 12.32
N TRP A 424 -12.81 6.58 11.84
CA TRP A 424 -14.15 7.18 11.84
C TRP A 424 -14.62 7.49 10.43
N VAL A 425 -15.93 7.43 10.23
CA VAL A 425 -16.58 7.89 9.00
C VAL A 425 -16.57 9.43 9.02
N GLN A 426 -15.80 10.06 8.13
CA GLN A 426 -15.67 11.52 8.12
C GLN A 426 -16.74 12.17 7.22
N LEU A 427 -17.93 12.39 7.79
CA LEU A 427 -19.01 13.15 7.14
C LEU A 427 -18.86 14.66 7.29
N ASP A 428 -18.28 15.09 8.40
CA ASP A 428 -18.07 16.49 8.73
C ASP A 428 -16.59 16.85 8.72
N GLU A 429 -16.32 18.14 8.75
CA GLU A 429 -14.97 18.66 8.90
C GLU A 429 -14.37 18.26 10.24
N GLU A 430 -13.09 17.91 10.21
CA GLU A 430 -12.32 17.67 11.43
C GLU A 430 -11.29 18.78 11.57
N VAL A 431 -11.25 19.41 12.75
CA VAL A 431 -10.31 20.48 13.09
C VAL A 431 -9.34 19.95 14.13
N THR A 432 -8.04 20.10 13.87
CA THR A 432 -7.00 19.61 14.79
C THR A 432 -6.92 20.47 16.05
N GLU A 433 -6.33 19.94 17.11
CA GLU A 433 -5.73 20.78 18.14
C GLU A 433 -4.57 21.60 17.52
N PRO A 434 -4.13 22.72 18.13
CA PRO A 434 -2.94 23.44 17.65
C PRO A 434 -1.70 22.54 17.62
N LEU A 435 -1.07 22.42 16.45
CA LEU A 435 0.10 21.57 16.21
C LEU A 435 1.36 22.42 16.10
N GLN A 436 2.34 22.18 16.98
CA GLN A 436 3.66 22.77 16.87
C GLN A 436 4.45 22.01 15.79
N ARG A 437 4.84 22.70 14.71
CA ARG A 437 5.48 22.10 13.53
C ARG A 437 6.52 23.04 12.92
N TRP A 438 7.25 22.53 11.93
CA TRP A 438 8.10 23.33 11.06
C TRP A 438 7.39 23.61 9.74
N LEU A 439 7.49 24.86 9.28
CA LEU A 439 6.88 25.34 8.05
C LEU A 439 7.95 25.72 7.05
N PHE A 440 7.84 25.14 5.85
CA PHE A 440 8.51 25.63 4.65
C PHE A 440 7.57 26.55 3.86
N GLU A 441 8.04 27.74 3.52
CA GLU A 441 7.36 28.68 2.64
C GLU A 441 8.07 28.72 1.29
N PRO A 442 7.37 28.39 0.18
CA PRO A 442 7.94 28.46 -1.17
C PRO A 442 8.54 29.83 -1.51
N SER A 443 9.49 29.84 -2.43
CA SER A 443 10.17 31.04 -2.93
C SER A 443 9.21 32.13 -3.44
N SER A 444 8.05 31.74 -3.96
CA SER A 444 6.98 32.66 -4.39
C SER A 444 6.42 33.53 -3.25
N PHE A 445 6.55 33.09 -1.99
CA PHE A 445 6.11 33.81 -0.80
C PHE A 445 7.17 34.81 -0.29
N GLN A 446 8.41 34.70 -0.76
CA GLN A 446 9.53 35.52 -0.29
C GLN A 446 9.65 36.86 -1.04
N LYS A 447 8.76 37.12 -2.01
CA LYS A 447 8.63 38.41 -2.68
C LYS A 447 7.53 39.24 -2.02
N LEU A 448 7.85 39.84 -0.87
CA LEU A 448 7.16 41.02 -0.33
C LEU A 448 8.18 41.96 0.31
#